data_AF-A0A1G2MGJ0-F1
#
_entry.id   AF-A0A1G2MGJ0-F1
#
_cell.length_a   1.000
_cell.length_b   1.000
_cell.length_c   1.000
_cell.angle_alpha   90.00
_cell.angle_beta   90.00
_cell.angle_gamma   90.00
#
_symmetry.space_group_name_H-M   'P 1'
#
loop_
_entity.id
_entity.type
_entity.pdbx_description
1 polymer ?
#
loop_
_entity_poly.entity_id
_entity_poly.type
_entity_poly.pdbx_seq_one_letter_code
_entity_poly.pdbx_strand_id
1 'polypeptide(L)'
;MNTAYKTRVPSPFQVARKPYVPPVEKTDTVREEVRKLLGTYDFSATFEIDDQTATTLKHIPGLIAFLCTIKKGDKVIGIGRGATVINQINRFIVRTINYAFNASLVDGIVRSTKILDVFRPDAQQHPWNGPSAPKPVSYGETEQYAGSGDSITDKQKSYLLQLIQTNVSDEDDREQQISQLGEMSRDEASEAIQSFKR
;
A
#
# COMPACT_ATOMS: atom_id res chain seq x y z
N MET A 1 -0.87 62.23 -35.96
CA MET A 1 -0.47 62.38 -34.55
C MET A 1 0.17 61.07 -34.10
N ASN A 2 1.49 61.03 -33.95
CA ASN A 2 2.22 59.85 -33.48
C ASN A 2 2.31 59.89 -31.95
N THR A 3 1.60 59.01 -31.26
CA THR A 3 1.73 58.80 -29.82
C THR A 3 2.82 57.77 -29.56
N ALA A 4 4.06 58.25 -29.39
CA ALA A 4 5.16 57.44 -28.89
C ALA A 4 4.95 57.21 -27.38
N TYR A 5 4.57 56.00 -27.00
CA TYR A 5 4.47 55.61 -25.59
C TYR A 5 5.86 55.49 -24.97
N LYS A 6 6.00 55.95 -23.71
CA LYS A 6 7.26 55.86 -22.95
C LYS A 6 7.64 54.41 -22.69
N THR A 7 8.90 54.08 -22.95
CA THR A 7 9.53 52.79 -22.67
C THR A 7 9.51 52.51 -21.16
N ARG A 8 8.96 51.36 -20.76
CA ARG A 8 8.95 50.95 -19.35
C ARG A 8 10.38 50.67 -18.89
N VAL A 9 10.83 51.42 -17.89
CA VAL A 9 12.08 51.12 -17.17
C VAL A 9 11.75 50.07 -16.09
N PRO A 10 12.33 48.86 -16.16
CA PRO A 10 12.12 47.84 -15.13
C PRO A 10 12.72 48.31 -13.80
N SER A 11 12.03 48.02 -12.69
CA SER A 11 12.51 48.45 -11.37
C SER A 11 13.76 47.65 -10.96
N PRO A 12 14.72 48.26 -10.23
CA PRO A 12 15.93 47.59 -9.78
C PRO A 12 15.69 46.45 -8.77
N PHE A 13 14.44 46.26 -8.33
CA PHE A 13 14.01 45.18 -7.44
C PHE A 13 13.34 44.01 -8.17
N GLN A 14 13.32 44.00 -9.51
CA GLN A 14 12.88 42.83 -10.26
C GLN A 14 13.95 41.74 -10.14
N VAL A 15 13.74 40.85 -9.17
CA VAL A 15 14.50 39.60 -9.01
C VAL A 15 14.50 38.89 -10.37
N ALA A 16 15.69 38.65 -10.92
CA ALA A 16 15.87 37.96 -12.19
C ALA A 16 15.03 36.68 -12.18
N ARG A 17 14.03 36.59 -13.05
CA ARG A 17 13.23 35.38 -13.20
C ARG A 17 14.20 34.27 -13.57
N LYS A 18 14.34 33.28 -12.68
CA LYS A 18 15.12 32.08 -12.98
C LYS A 18 14.61 31.51 -14.30
N PRO A 19 15.50 31.13 -15.24
CA PRO A 19 15.08 30.53 -16.48
C PRO A 19 14.23 29.30 -16.16
N TYR A 20 13.08 29.21 -16.82
CA TYR A 20 12.19 28.06 -16.73
C TYR A 20 12.97 26.84 -17.24
N VAL A 21 13.32 25.94 -16.32
CA VAL A 21 13.82 24.62 -16.68
C VAL A 21 12.57 23.77 -16.89
N PRO A 22 12.30 23.28 -18.12
CA PRO A 22 11.18 22.38 -18.32
C PRO A 22 11.36 21.15 -17.40
N PRO A 23 10.29 20.69 -16.73
CA PRO A 23 10.36 19.47 -15.94
C PRO A 23 10.90 18.35 -16.84
N VAL A 24 12.00 17.71 -16.43
CA VAL A 24 12.44 16.46 -17.04
C VAL A 24 11.24 15.53 -17.02
N GLU A 25 10.83 15.00 -18.19
CA GLU A 25 9.75 14.02 -18.30
C GLU A 25 10.07 12.86 -17.35
N LYS A 26 9.47 12.88 -16.16
CA LYS A 26 9.56 11.78 -15.21
C LYS A 26 8.89 10.61 -15.90
N THR A 27 9.67 9.60 -16.27
CA THR A 27 9.13 8.34 -16.76
C THR A 27 8.12 7.84 -15.74
N ASP A 28 6.89 7.62 -16.20
CA ASP A 28 5.79 7.18 -15.34
C ASP A 28 6.03 5.72 -14.97
N THR A 29 6.82 5.52 -13.90
CA THR A 29 7.20 4.22 -13.35
C THR A 29 6.00 3.28 -13.16
N VAL A 30 4.82 3.84 -12.86
CA VAL A 30 3.58 3.07 -12.71
C VAL A 30 3.13 2.51 -14.05
N ARG A 31 3.17 3.30 -15.13
CA ARG A 31 2.84 2.82 -16.48
C ARG A 31 3.81 1.77 -16.98
N GLU A 32 5.07 1.84 -16.59
CA GLU A 32 6.07 0.82 -16.94
C GLU A 32 5.76 -0.51 -16.27
N GLU A 33 5.48 -0.53 -14.96
CA GLU A 33 5.08 -1.75 -14.25
C GLU A 33 3.76 -2.33 -14.77
N VAL A 34 2.79 -1.48 -15.09
CA VAL A 34 1.53 -1.93 -15.71
C VAL A 34 1.80 -2.59 -17.06
N ARG A 35 2.65 -2.00 -17.91
CA ARG A 35 2.99 -2.57 -19.22
C ARG A 35 3.63 -3.95 -19.13
N LYS A 36 4.45 -4.22 -18.10
CA LYS A 36 5.07 -5.54 -17.88
C LYS A 36 4.04 -6.64 -17.60
N LEU A 37 2.90 -6.28 -17.00
CA LEU A 37 1.86 -7.23 -16.62
C LEU A 37 0.84 -7.46 -17.74
N LEU A 38 0.79 -6.58 -18.75
CA LEU A 38 -0.10 -6.73 -19.89
C LEU A 38 0.34 -7.92 -20.76
N GLY A 39 -0.57 -8.86 -21.00
CA GLY A 39 -0.32 -10.00 -21.85
C GLY A 39 -1.39 -11.08 -21.69
N THR A 40 -1.24 -12.13 -22.49
CA THR A 40 -2.03 -13.35 -22.36
C THR A 40 -1.24 -14.37 -21.56
N TYR A 41 -1.86 -14.94 -20.54
CA TYR A 41 -1.26 -15.97 -19.70
C TYR A 41 -2.00 -17.27 -19.90
N ASP A 42 -1.34 -18.23 -20.53
CA ASP A 42 -1.90 -19.56 -20.70
C ASP A 42 -1.69 -20.38 -19.44
N PHE A 43 -2.78 -20.94 -18.93
CA PHE A 43 -2.76 -21.92 -17.85
C PHE A 43 -3.73 -23.04 -18.17
N SER A 44 -3.44 -24.22 -17.63
CA SER A 44 -4.30 -25.39 -17.73
C SER A 44 -4.92 -25.65 -16.36
N ALA A 45 -6.21 -25.96 -16.33
CA ALA A 45 -6.92 -26.36 -15.13
C ALA A 45 -7.40 -27.81 -15.31
N THR A 46 -6.96 -28.70 -14.44
CA THR A 46 -7.40 -30.10 -14.41
C THR A 46 -8.35 -30.30 -13.24
N PHE A 47 -9.47 -30.96 -13.49
CA PHE A 47 -10.51 -31.20 -12.49
C PHE A 47 -10.63 -32.67 -12.19
N GLU A 48 -10.64 -32.98 -10.90
CA GLU A 48 -10.74 -34.34 -10.37
C GLU A 48 -11.77 -34.35 -9.23
N ILE A 49 -12.27 -35.53 -8.89
CA ILE A 49 -13.10 -35.71 -7.70
C ILE A 49 -12.17 -35.60 -6.48
N ASP A 50 -12.56 -34.80 -5.48
CA ASP A 50 -11.79 -34.66 -4.25
C ASP A 50 -12.12 -35.80 -3.28
N ASP A 51 -11.46 -36.95 -3.50
CA ASP A 51 -11.60 -38.14 -2.66
C ASP A 51 -11.19 -37.90 -1.21
N GLN A 52 -10.25 -36.97 -0.97
CA GLN A 52 -9.80 -36.64 0.38
C GLN A 52 -10.90 -35.94 1.17
N THR A 53 -11.54 -34.93 0.57
CA THR A 53 -12.67 -34.24 1.19
C THR A 53 -13.87 -35.17 1.33
N ALA A 54 -14.15 -36.00 0.33
CA ALA A 54 -15.21 -37.00 0.40
C ALA A 54 -15.00 -38.01 1.53
N THR A 55 -13.77 -38.49 1.74
CA THR A 55 -13.43 -39.43 2.82
C THR A 55 -13.55 -38.77 4.20
N THR A 56 -13.07 -37.52 4.32
CA THR A 56 -13.09 -36.78 5.59
C THR A 56 -14.53 -36.45 6.02
N LEU A 57 -15.38 -36.09 5.07
CA LEU A 57 -16.75 -35.66 5.30
C LEU A 57 -17.79 -36.73 4.92
N LYS A 58 -17.40 -38.01 4.97
CA LYS A 58 -18.24 -39.17 4.63
C LYS A 58 -19.59 -39.25 5.36
N HIS A 59 -19.70 -38.58 6.50
CA HIS A 59 -20.93 -38.52 7.30
C HIS A 59 -22.00 -37.60 6.71
N ILE A 60 -21.65 -36.77 5.72
CA ILE A 60 -22.57 -35.85 5.06
C ILE A 60 -23.11 -36.52 3.78
N PRO A 61 -24.37 -36.98 3.78
CA PRO A 61 -24.95 -37.62 2.61
C PRO A 61 -25.11 -36.61 1.46
N GLY A 62 -24.80 -37.04 0.24
CA GLY A 62 -24.94 -36.21 -0.96
C GLY A 62 -23.84 -35.16 -1.16
N LEU A 63 -22.75 -35.22 -0.39
CA LEU A 63 -21.59 -34.36 -0.60
C LEU A 63 -20.89 -34.69 -1.93
N ILE A 64 -20.65 -33.67 -2.74
CA ILE A 64 -19.82 -33.73 -3.94
C ILE A 64 -18.71 -32.70 -3.76
N ALA A 65 -17.47 -33.13 -3.96
CA ALA A 65 -16.29 -32.27 -3.86
C ALA A 65 -15.43 -32.41 -5.12
N PHE A 66 -14.90 -31.28 -5.57
CA PHE A 66 -14.02 -31.14 -6.72
C PHE A 66 -12.68 -30.59 -6.28
N LEU A 67 -11.63 -31.14 -6.90
CA LEU A 67 -10.26 -30.67 -6.81
C LEU A 67 -9.89 -30.06 -8.17
N CYS A 68 -9.48 -28.80 -8.15
CA CYS A 68 -8.96 -28.12 -9.34
C CYS A 68 -7.46 -27.91 -9.17
N THR A 69 -6.65 -28.50 -10.05
CA THR A 69 -5.21 -28.25 -10.09
C THR A 69 -4.90 -27.34 -11.27
N ILE A 70 -4.32 -26.17 -10.98
CA ILE A 70 -3.93 -25.20 -12.00
C ILE A 70 -2.44 -25.34 -12.26
N LYS A 71 -2.08 -25.51 -13.54
CA LYS A 71 -0.69 -25.62 -14.01
C LYS A 71 -0.37 -24.55 -15.04
N LYS A 72 0.86 -24.05 -14.99
CA LYS A 72 1.46 -23.19 -16.00
C LYS A 72 2.68 -23.92 -16.55
N GLY A 73 2.57 -24.43 -17.78
CA GLY A 73 3.50 -25.45 -18.28
C GLY A 73 3.50 -26.67 -17.36
N ASP A 74 4.67 -27.11 -16.93
CA ASP A 74 4.83 -28.28 -16.05
C ASP A 74 4.71 -27.97 -14.55
N LYS A 75 4.59 -26.68 -14.18
CA LYS A 75 4.55 -26.26 -12.78
C LYS A 75 3.12 -26.14 -12.28
N VAL A 76 2.81 -26.82 -11.17
CA VAL A 76 1.58 -26.60 -10.41
C VAL A 76 1.66 -25.26 -9.71
N ILE A 77 0.73 -24.36 -10.04
CA ILE A 77 0.70 -22.99 -9.53
C ILE A 77 -0.37 -22.79 -8.47
N GLY A 78 -1.35 -23.69 -8.37
CA GLY A 78 -2.40 -23.60 -7.38
C GLY A 78 -3.27 -24.85 -7.37
N ILE A 79 -3.83 -25.14 -6.19
CA ILE A 79 -4.79 -26.21 -5.99
C ILE A 79 -6.00 -25.59 -5.29
N GLY A 80 -7.16 -25.68 -5.92
CA GLY A 80 -8.43 -25.18 -5.41
C GLY A 80 -9.38 -26.32 -5.06
N ARG A 81 -10.20 -26.11 -4.03
CA ARG A 81 -11.24 -27.08 -3.62
C ARG A 81 -12.60 -26.43 -3.62
N GLY A 82 -13.60 -27.15 -4.12
CA GLY A 82 -14.98 -26.72 -4.10
C GLY A 82 -15.88 -27.89 -3.74
N ALA A 83 -16.77 -27.70 -2.77
CA ALA A 83 -17.69 -28.75 -2.32
C ALA A 83 -19.11 -28.22 -2.18
N THR A 84 -20.08 -29.11 -2.37
CA THR A 84 -21.49 -28.82 -2.19
C THR A 84 -22.23 -30.07 -1.72
N VAL A 85 -23.37 -29.88 -1.08
CA VAL A 85 -24.20 -30.97 -0.58
C VAL A 85 -25.51 -30.98 -1.36
N ILE A 86 -25.81 -32.11 -2.00
CA ILE A 86 -27.10 -32.35 -2.64
C ILE A 86 -28.08 -32.84 -1.57
N ASN A 87 -29.13 -32.07 -1.35
CA ASN A 87 -30.24 -32.42 -0.47
C ASN A 87 -31.58 -32.30 -1.23
N GLN A 88 -32.68 -32.71 -0.59
CA GLN A 88 -34.02 -32.63 -1.18
C GLN A 88 -34.52 -31.19 -1.39
N ILE A 89 -33.87 -30.20 -0.76
CA ILE A 89 -34.18 -28.77 -0.94
C ILE A 89 -33.60 -28.27 -2.27
N ASN A 90 -32.51 -28.86 -2.74
CA ASN A 90 -31.85 -28.49 -3.99
C ASN A 90 -32.63 -29.04 -5.20
N ARG A 91 -33.59 -28.26 -5.69
CA ARG A 91 -34.38 -28.58 -6.89
C ARG A 91 -33.54 -28.77 -8.16
N PHE A 92 -32.36 -28.14 -8.24
CA PHE A 92 -31.54 -28.11 -9.46
C PHE A 92 -30.15 -28.72 -9.23
N ILE A 93 -30.07 -30.06 -9.24
CA ILE A 93 -28.83 -30.83 -9.01
C ILE A 93 -27.68 -30.35 -9.91
N VAL A 94 -27.92 -30.21 -11.21
CA VAL A 94 -26.89 -29.81 -12.19
C VAL A 94 -26.30 -28.44 -11.85
N ARG A 95 -27.13 -27.49 -11.42
CA ARG A 95 -26.68 -26.15 -11.05
C ARG A 95 -25.82 -26.19 -9.79
N THR A 96 -26.20 -27.01 -8.81
CA THR A 96 -25.45 -27.21 -7.56
C THR A 96 -24.08 -27.83 -7.84
N ILE A 97 -23.99 -28.83 -8.72
CA ILE A 97 -22.72 -29.43 -9.14
C ILE A 97 -21.84 -28.40 -9.86
N ASN A 98 -22.41 -27.66 -10.81
CA ASN A 98 -21.68 -26.60 -11.52
C ASN A 98 -21.17 -25.50 -10.59
N TYR A 99 -21.90 -25.22 -9.50
CA TYR A 99 -21.44 -24.28 -8.49
C TYR A 99 -20.18 -24.79 -7.77
N ALA A 100 -20.15 -26.05 -7.33
CA ALA A 100 -18.96 -26.63 -6.70
C ALA A 100 -17.77 -26.70 -7.66
N PHE A 101 -18.02 -27.05 -8.93
CA PHE A 101 -17.02 -27.04 -9.99
C PHE A 101 -16.41 -25.64 -10.17
N ASN A 102 -17.23 -24.61 -10.38
CA ASN A 102 -16.76 -23.23 -10.55
C ASN A 102 -16.06 -22.69 -9.30
N ALA A 103 -16.56 -23.05 -8.11
CA ALA A 103 -15.94 -22.66 -6.84
C ALA A 103 -14.51 -23.23 -6.72
N SER A 104 -14.28 -24.48 -7.15
CA SER A 104 -12.94 -25.09 -7.12
C SER A 104 -11.95 -24.36 -8.02
N LEU A 105 -12.39 -23.90 -9.20
CA LEU A 105 -11.56 -23.10 -10.11
C LEU A 105 -11.23 -21.73 -9.51
N VAL A 106 -12.23 -21.02 -8.98
CA VAL A 106 -12.04 -19.70 -8.38
C VAL A 106 -11.08 -19.79 -7.19
N ASP A 107 -11.24 -20.77 -6.30
CA ASP A 107 -10.32 -20.98 -5.18
C ASP A 107 -8.88 -21.24 -5.66
N GLY A 108 -8.72 -22.06 -6.71
CA GLY A 108 -7.41 -22.32 -7.32
C GLY A 108 -6.77 -21.06 -7.90
N ILE A 109 -7.54 -20.21 -8.60
CA ILE A 109 -7.07 -18.95 -9.17
C ILE A 109 -6.68 -17.98 -8.05
N VAL A 110 -7.50 -17.86 -7.01
CA VAL A 110 -7.22 -16.98 -5.87
C VAL A 110 -5.93 -17.41 -5.15
N ARG A 111 -5.73 -18.71 -4.94
CA ARG A 111 -4.50 -19.23 -4.32
C ARG A 111 -3.26 -19.01 -5.18
N SER A 112 -3.36 -19.26 -6.49
CA SER A 112 -2.24 -19.06 -7.42
C SER A 112 -1.86 -17.58 -7.60
N THR A 113 -2.84 -16.67 -7.57
CA THR A 113 -2.62 -15.23 -7.77
C THR A 113 -2.21 -14.52 -6.48
N LYS A 114 -2.94 -14.70 -5.37
CA LYS A 114 -2.72 -13.92 -4.13
C LYS A 114 -1.56 -14.44 -3.29
N ILE A 115 -1.34 -15.75 -3.25
CA ILE A 115 -0.41 -16.37 -2.30
C ILE A 115 0.96 -16.56 -2.95
N LEU A 116 0.96 -16.99 -4.21
CA LEU A 116 2.18 -17.44 -4.88
C LEU A 116 2.69 -16.45 -5.95
N ASP A 117 1.92 -15.39 -6.25
CA ASP A 117 2.23 -14.33 -7.22
C ASP A 117 2.78 -14.88 -8.57
N VAL A 118 2.28 -16.05 -8.99
CA VAL A 118 2.92 -16.86 -10.05
C VAL A 118 2.76 -16.25 -11.45
N PHE A 119 1.82 -15.33 -11.59
CA PHE A 119 1.57 -14.64 -12.85
C PHE A 119 2.51 -13.45 -13.07
N ARG A 120 3.34 -13.07 -12.10
CA ARG A 120 4.39 -12.09 -12.32
C ARG A 120 5.57 -12.71 -13.08
N PRO A 121 5.89 -12.25 -14.30
CA PRO A 121 7.04 -12.75 -15.06
C PRO A 121 8.37 -12.44 -14.36
N ASP A 122 8.41 -11.37 -13.55
CA ASP A 122 9.58 -10.91 -12.79
C ASP A 122 9.35 -11.02 -11.28
N ALA A 123 8.90 -12.18 -10.78
CA ALA A 123 8.82 -12.46 -9.34
C ALA A 123 10.22 -12.57 -8.67
N GLN A 124 11.20 -11.79 -9.12
CA GLN A 124 12.37 -11.46 -8.33
C GLN A 124 11.90 -10.68 -7.10
N GLN A 125 12.58 -10.86 -5.98
CA GLN A 125 12.36 -10.04 -4.78
C GLN A 125 12.29 -8.59 -5.22
N HIS A 126 11.17 -7.92 -4.89
CA HIS A 126 10.95 -6.54 -5.25
C HIS A 126 12.23 -5.75 -4.91
N PRO A 127 12.79 -4.93 -5.81
CA PRO A 127 14.03 -4.20 -5.52
C PRO A 127 13.96 -3.42 -4.20
N TRP A 128 12.75 -3.05 -3.73
CA TRP A 128 12.43 -2.42 -2.45
C TRP A 128 12.71 -3.24 -1.18
N ASN A 129 12.93 -4.54 -1.28
CA ASN A 129 13.16 -5.39 -0.11
C ASN A 129 14.61 -5.35 0.38
N GLY A 130 15.50 -4.65 -0.33
CA GLY A 130 16.86 -4.34 0.11
C GLY A 130 16.96 -2.95 0.76
N PRO A 131 17.86 -2.75 1.73
CA PRO A 131 18.04 -1.46 2.42
C PRO A 131 18.50 -0.30 1.50
N SER A 132 18.79 -0.56 0.23
CA SER A 132 19.39 0.41 -0.71
C SER A 132 18.57 0.66 -1.98
N ALA A 133 17.27 0.34 -1.96
CA ALA A 133 16.39 0.50 -3.11
C ALA A 133 15.96 1.97 -3.32
N PRO A 134 16.00 2.53 -4.54
CA PRO A 134 15.74 3.96 -4.80
C PRO A 134 14.23 4.34 -4.90
N LYS A 135 13.53 4.62 -3.77
CA LYS A 135 12.03 4.71 -3.67
C LYS A 135 11.34 5.29 -4.92
N PRO A 136 10.26 4.67 -5.46
CA PRO A 136 9.60 5.20 -6.66
C PRO A 136 9.07 6.61 -6.38
N VAL A 137 9.28 7.52 -7.32
CA VAL A 137 8.84 8.92 -7.22
C VAL A 137 7.31 9.06 -7.09
N SER A 138 6.55 8.01 -7.45
CA SER A 138 5.10 7.89 -7.25
C SER A 138 4.69 7.62 -5.79
N TYR A 139 5.62 7.13 -4.95
CA TYR A 139 5.56 7.21 -3.49
C TYR A 139 6.31 8.43 -2.97
N GLY A 140 6.57 9.42 -3.83
CA GLY A 140 6.97 10.74 -3.39
C GLY A 140 5.94 11.18 -2.38
N GLU A 141 6.36 11.17 -1.10
CA GLU A 141 5.67 11.86 -0.04
C GLU A 141 5.24 13.18 -0.64
N THR A 142 3.95 13.47 -0.56
CA THR A 142 3.42 14.78 -0.87
C THR A 142 4.27 15.75 -0.03
N GLU A 143 5.30 16.35 -0.62
CA GLU A 143 6.22 17.28 0.06
C GLU A 143 5.45 18.51 0.58
N GLN A 144 4.16 18.64 0.23
CA GLN A 144 3.22 19.57 0.84
C GLN A 144 2.79 19.21 2.28
N TYR A 145 3.06 17.99 2.75
CA TYR A 145 2.92 17.59 4.16
C TYR A 145 4.25 17.23 4.83
N ALA A 146 5.39 17.33 4.12
CA ALA A 146 6.73 17.18 4.68
C ALA A 146 7.26 18.48 5.33
N GLY A 147 6.36 19.33 5.82
CA GLY A 147 6.72 20.25 6.90
C GLY A 147 6.76 19.42 8.18
N SER A 148 7.94 19.25 8.76
CA SER A 148 8.20 18.63 10.08
C SER A 148 8.31 17.10 10.20
N GLY A 149 9.19 16.46 9.43
CA GLY A 149 9.72 15.15 9.85
C GLY A 149 10.47 15.20 11.19
N ASP A 150 11.05 16.36 11.53
CA ASP A 150 11.82 16.56 12.75
C ASP A 150 11.12 17.40 13.83
N SER A 151 10.12 18.22 13.53
CA SER A 151 9.54 19.07 14.58
C SER A 151 8.63 18.30 15.52
N ILE A 152 8.52 18.80 16.74
CA ILE A 152 7.62 18.28 17.76
C ILE A 152 6.20 18.07 17.22
N THR A 153 5.60 16.93 17.52
CA THR A 153 4.20 16.66 17.16
C THR A 153 3.25 17.46 18.05
N ASP A 154 2.07 17.84 17.55
CA ASP A 154 1.05 18.55 18.34
C ASP A 154 0.67 17.84 19.65
N LYS A 155 0.70 16.50 19.64
CA LYS A 155 0.47 15.67 20.82
C LYS A 155 1.59 15.79 21.86
N GLN A 156 2.85 15.80 21.44
CA GLN A 156 3.98 16.00 22.35
C GLN A 156 4.01 17.44 22.87
N LYS A 157 3.71 18.42 22.02
CA LYS A 157 3.65 19.84 22.39
C LYS A 157 2.58 20.12 23.43
N SER A 158 1.36 19.64 23.22
CA SER A 158 0.27 19.81 24.20
C SER A 158 0.59 19.12 25.53
N TYR A 159 1.23 17.94 25.49
CA TYR A 159 1.61 17.23 26.71
C TYR A 159 2.74 17.92 27.47
N LEU A 160 3.76 18.44 26.77
CA LEU A 160 4.83 19.22 27.39
C LEU A 160 4.32 20.52 28.02
N LEU A 161 3.39 21.23 27.36
CA LEU A 161 2.74 22.40 27.94
C LEU A 161 2.08 22.08 29.28
N GLN A 162 1.37 20.96 29.38
CA GLN A 162 0.73 20.52 30.61
C GLN A 162 1.77 20.19 31.70
N LEU A 163 2.87 19.52 31.34
CA LEU A 163 3.95 19.18 32.28
C LEU A 163 4.68 20.42 32.79
N ILE A 164 5.00 21.38 31.91
CA ILE A 164 5.64 22.65 32.26
C ILE A 164 4.74 23.46 33.20
N GLN A 165 3.44 23.56 32.91
CA GLN A 165 2.47 24.25 33.77
C GLN A 165 2.34 23.61 35.16
N THR A 166 2.53 22.30 35.26
CA THR A 166 2.33 21.55 36.52
C THR A 166 3.59 21.50 37.37
N ASN A 167 4.77 21.38 36.75
CA ASN A 167 6.03 21.10 37.45
C ASN A 167 6.96 22.33 37.59
N VAL A 168 6.81 23.37 36.77
CA VAL A 168 7.64 24.58 36.84
C VAL A 168 6.91 25.64 37.64
N SER A 169 7.42 25.96 38.84
CA SER A 169 6.79 26.91 39.76
C SER A 169 7.20 28.37 39.50
N ASP A 170 8.37 28.57 38.90
CA ASP A 170 8.89 29.90 38.52
C ASP A 170 8.25 30.35 37.19
N GLU A 171 7.80 31.60 37.15
CA GLU A 171 7.04 32.17 36.04
C GLU A 171 7.96 32.53 34.86
N ASP A 172 9.17 33.02 35.16
CA ASP A 172 10.14 33.41 34.13
C ASP A 172 10.71 32.17 33.41
N ASP A 173 11.01 31.10 34.15
CA ASP A 173 11.48 29.83 33.58
C ASP A 173 10.39 29.14 32.74
N ARG A 174 9.14 29.30 33.15
CA ARG A 174 7.98 28.74 32.44
C ARG A 174 7.83 29.38 31.06
N GLU A 175 7.92 30.70 30.96
CA GLU A 175 7.79 31.42 29.68
C GLU A 175 8.95 31.11 28.72
N GLN A 176 10.16 30.94 29.24
CA GLN A 176 11.33 30.54 28.44
C GLN A 176 11.16 29.14 27.85
N GLN A 177 10.70 28.17 28.64
CA GLN A 177 10.48 26.80 28.15
C GLN A 177 9.33 26.71 27.15
N ILE A 178 8.25 27.49 27.34
CA ILE A 178 7.14 27.55 26.39
C ILE A 178 7.60 28.10 25.03
N SER A 179 8.49 29.10 25.05
CA SER A 179 9.02 29.71 23.83
C SER A 179 9.88 28.71 23.03
N GLN A 180 10.61 27.81 23.70
CA GLN A 180 11.46 26.80 23.07
C GLN A 180 10.66 25.64 22.44
N LEU A 181 9.43 25.38 22.88
CA LEU A 181 8.59 24.31 22.33
C LEU A 181 8.25 24.48 20.84
N GLY A 182 8.36 25.67 20.27
CA GLY A 182 8.13 25.91 18.85
C GLY A 182 9.25 25.40 17.94
N GLU A 183 10.45 25.28 18.49
CA GLU A 183 11.67 24.97 17.74
C GLU A 183 12.20 23.56 18.02
N MET A 184 11.63 22.87 19.02
CA MET A 184 12.07 21.55 19.44
C MET A 184 11.74 20.45 18.42
N SER A 185 12.65 19.49 18.36
CA SER A 185 12.47 18.26 17.60
C SER A 185 11.64 17.21 18.34
N ARG A 186 11.20 16.18 17.61
CA ARG A 186 10.43 15.05 18.17
C ARG A 186 11.19 14.27 19.24
N ASP A 187 12.50 14.14 19.06
CA ASP A 187 13.36 13.37 19.95
C ASP A 187 13.69 14.17 21.22
N GLU A 188 14.03 15.45 21.08
CA GLU A 188 14.19 16.38 22.22
C GLU A 188 12.91 16.50 23.05
N ALA A 189 11.74 16.55 22.37
CA ALA A 189 10.45 16.54 23.06
C ALA A 189 10.23 15.26 23.86
N SER A 190 10.66 14.12 23.35
CA SER A 190 10.51 12.83 24.04
C SER A 190 11.44 12.75 25.25
N GLU A 191 12.66 13.27 25.16
CA GLU A 191 13.61 13.36 26.28
C GLU A 191 13.11 14.31 27.38
N ALA A 192 12.62 15.49 27.00
CA ALA A 192 12.05 16.46 27.95
C ALA A 192 10.82 15.88 28.68
N ILE A 193 9.96 15.13 27.98
CA ILE A 193 8.84 14.44 28.63
C ILE A 193 9.32 13.42 29.67
N GLN A 194 10.42 12.71 29.41
CA GLN A 194 10.97 11.74 30.36
C GLN A 194 11.60 12.42 31.57
N SER A 195 12.24 13.58 31.42
CA SER A 195 12.83 14.30 32.56
C SER A 195 11.78 14.79 33.55
N PHE A 196 10.58 15.18 33.10
CA PHE A 196 9.46 15.59 33.96
C PHE A 196 8.73 14.42 34.65
N LYS A 197 8.98 13.16 34.24
CA LYS A 197 8.37 11.96 34.84
C LYS A 197 9.24 11.30 35.92
N ARG A 198 10.48 11.76 36.11
CA ARG A 198 11.34 11.36 37.22
C ARG A 198 11.00 12.19 38.45
#